data_AF-A0A2V5V6F0-F1
#
_entry.id   AF-A0A2V5V6F0-F1
#
_cell.length_a   1.000
_cell.length_b   1.000
_cell.length_c   1.000
_cell.angle_alpha   90.00
_cell.angle_beta   90.00
_cell.angle_gamma   90.00
#
_symmetry.space_group_name_H-M   'P 1'
#
loop_
_entity.id
_entity.type
_entity.pdbx_description
1 polymer ?
#
loop_
_entity_poly.entity_id
_entity_poly.type
_entity_poly.pdbx_seq_one_letter_code
_entity_poly.pdbx_strand_id
1 'polypeptide(L)'
;MEQPPISPRPKKLPVSAILFGILAGVVGVAAGLGLGLALGSVLASAFHVSSMEGEAGYFAVAIALIVALIVTPTSILLTLYWRGVRTIWLFIGLIAVCLSIFAITAAGFGLWYVRQPHILNANGPTPTLEFEVKPPDGQSVQSLADVEPELDTDRNPMPMPGYWHTDAAENSGVRAGYVELYFRTSQRHFVLKFPGREDRIFRLQLPANPMSTRYRTWSDWKKPDFVAKAGEQPSRPSGGNEYQIRYKVDYQER
;
A
#
# COMPACT_ATOMS: atom_id res chain seq x y z
N MET A 1 65.81 6.83 -30.10
CA MET A 1 64.35 6.76 -30.35
C MET A 1 63.86 5.48 -29.68
N GLU A 2 63.39 5.58 -28.44
CA GLU A 2 62.75 4.48 -27.72
C GLU A 2 61.28 4.38 -28.13
N GLN A 3 60.83 3.18 -28.52
CA GLN A 3 59.41 2.92 -28.77
C GLN A 3 58.66 2.90 -27.44
N PRO A 4 57.47 3.52 -27.35
CA PRO A 4 56.68 3.51 -26.12
C PRO A 4 56.08 2.11 -25.87
N PRO A 5 55.91 1.71 -24.59
CA PRO A 5 55.38 0.40 -24.24
C PRO A 5 53.93 0.25 -24.71
N ILE A 6 53.66 -0.88 -25.37
CA ILE A 6 52.34 -1.27 -25.84
C ILE A 6 51.47 -1.60 -24.61
N SER A 7 50.58 -0.69 -24.22
CA SER A 7 49.61 -0.97 -23.15
C SER A 7 48.77 -2.20 -23.51
N PRO A 8 48.64 -3.21 -22.64
CA PRO A 8 47.81 -4.38 -22.93
C PRO A 8 46.35 -3.96 -23.04
N ARG A 9 45.81 -4.02 -24.26
CA ARG A 9 44.40 -3.74 -24.56
C ARG A 9 43.53 -4.68 -23.70
N PRO A 10 42.58 -4.18 -22.88
CA PRO A 10 41.70 -5.04 -22.11
C PRO A 10 40.94 -5.95 -23.08
N LYS A 11 41.14 -7.26 -22.94
CA LYS A 11 40.57 -8.27 -23.84
C LYS A 11 39.06 -8.29 -23.60
N LYS A 12 38.29 -7.60 -24.45
CA LYS A 12 36.82 -7.57 -24.40
C LYS A 12 36.29 -9.00 -24.56
N LEU A 13 35.28 -9.38 -23.78
CA LEU A 13 34.58 -10.65 -23.98
C LEU A 13 33.98 -10.68 -25.39
N PRO A 14 34.13 -11.79 -26.13
CA PRO A 14 33.52 -11.89 -27.45
C PRO A 14 32.00 -11.88 -27.30
N VAL A 15 31.30 -11.14 -28.17
CA VAL A 15 29.82 -11.02 -28.16
C VAL A 15 29.14 -12.39 -28.15
N SER A 16 29.72 -13.38 -28.84
CA SER A 16 29.24 -14.76 -28.80
C SER A 16 29.23 -15.35 -27.39
N ALA A 17 30.28 -15.17 -26.59
CA ALA A 17 30.29 -15.66 -25.21
C ALA A 17 29.21 -15.01 -24.34
N ILE A 18 28.91 -13.72 -24.57
CA ILE A 18 27.82 -13.01 -23.88
C ILE A 18 26.47 -13.63 -24.24
N LEU A 19 26.20 -13.85 -25.53
CA LEU A 19 24.95 -14.45 -26.00
C LEU A 19 24.75 -15.88 -25.47
N PHE A 20 25.81 -16.70 -25.46
CA PHE A 20 25.75 -18.04 -24.90
C PHE A 20 25.57 -18.03 -23.38
N GLY A 21 26.16 -17.06 -22.67
CA GLY A 21 25.92 -16.85 -21.24
C GLY A 21 24.46 -16.49 -20.95
N ILE A 22 23.86 -15.58 -21.72
CA ILE A 22 22.43 -15.23 -21.59
C ILE A 22 21.56 -16.45 -21.85
N LEU A 23 21.80 -17.19 -22.93
CA LEU A 23 21.04 -18.40 -23.27
C LEU A 23 21.15 -19.46 -22.15
N ALA A 24 22.35 -19.68 -21.62
CA ALA A 24 22.58 -20.60 -20.51
C ALA A 24 21.88 -20.13 -19.23
N GLY A 25 21.77 -18.82 -19.00
CA GLY A 25 20.99 -18.25 -17.91
C GLY A 25 19.51 -18.55 -18.05
N VAL A 26 18.92 -18.31 -19.23
CA VAL A 26 17.50 -18.62 -19.52
C VAL A 26 17.21 -20.11 -19.35
N VAL A 27 18.04 -20.97 -19.92
CA VAL A 27 17.92 -22.43 -19.77
C VAL A 27 18.10 -22.85 -18.30
N GLY A 28 19.04 -22.22 -17.59
CA GLY A 28 19.28 -22.46 -16.17
C GLY A 28 18.10 -22.09 -15.29
N VAL A 29 17.39 -20.99 -15.58
CA VAL A 29 16.15 -20.61 -14.88
C VAL A 29 15.07 -21.67 -15.10
N ALA A 30 14.81 -22.06 -16.36
CA ALA A 30 13.80 -23.06 -16.67
C ALA A 30 14.10 -24.42 -16.01
N ALA A 31 15.35 -24.87 -16.11
CA ALA A 31 15.80 -26.12 -15.49
C ALA A 31 15.77 -26.04 -13.95
N GLY A 32 16.22 -24.93 -13.36
CA GLY A 32 16.24 -24.74 -11.92
C GLY A 32 14.84 -24.69 -11.30
N LEU A 33 13.90 -23.99 -11.95
CA LEU A 33 12.50 -23.97 -11.53
C LEU A 33 11.86 -25.35 -11.64
N GLY A 34 12.05 -26.06 -12.76
CA GLY A 34 11.51 -27.41 -12.95
C GLY A 34 12.07 -28.42 -11.95
N LEU A 35 13.39 -28.44 -11.77
CA LEU A 35 14.07 -29.31 -10.80
C LEU A 35 13.65 -28.99 -9.37
N GLY A 36 13.57 -27.71 -9.02
CA GLY A 36 13.20 -27.33 -7.67
C GLY A 36 11.71 -27.49 -7.36
N LEU A 37 10.81 -27.42 -8.34
CA LEU A 37 9.41 -27.83 -8.16
C LEU A 37 9.29 -29.34 -7.91
N ALA A 38 10.04 -30.16 -8.67
CA ALA A 38 10.08 -31.60 -8.45
C ALA A 38 10.66 -31.94 -7.07
N LEU A 39 11.81 -31.35 -6.70
CA LEU A 39 12.44 -31.54 -5.40
C LEU A 39 11.54 -31.04 -4.27
N GLY A 40 10.97 -29.85 -4.41
CA GLY A 40 10.08 -29.25 -3.42
C GLY A 40 8.83 -30.07 -3.18
N SER A 41 8.27 -30.71 -4.22
CA SER A 41 7.14 -31.62 -4.08
C SER A 41 7.50 -32.89 -3.31
N VAL A 42 8.68 -33.46 -3.56
CA VAL A 42 9.18 -34.63 -2.80
C VAL A 42 9.45 -34.26 -1.34
N LEU A 43 10.06 -33.10 -1.09
CA LEU A 43 10.33 -32.60 0.25
C LEU A 43 9.04 -32.26 1.01
N ALA A 44 8.05 -31.66 0.37
CA ALA A 44 6.75 -31.38 0.98
C ALA A 44 6.09 -32.66 1.49
N SER A 45 6.14 -33.73 0.68
CA SER A 45 5.66 -35.06 1.06
C SER A 45 6.46 -35.65 2.23
N ALA A 46 7.79 -35.59 2.17
CA ALA A 46 8.66 -36.10 3.23
C ALA A 46 8.46 -35.37 4.58
N PHE A 47 8.23 -34.06 4.55
CA PHE A 47 8.01 -33.25 5.74
C PHE A 47 6.54 -33.16 6.18
N HIS A 48 5.64 -33.90 5.54
CA HIS A 48 4.20 -33.89 5.85
C HIS A 48 3.60 -32.48 5.83
N VAL A 49 4.05 -31.64 4.90
CA VAL A 49 3.50 -30.29 4.69
C VAL A 49 2.04 -30.43 4.25
N SER A 50 1.14 -29.70 4.89
CA SER A 50 -0.29 -29.79 4.61
C SER A 50 -0.60 -29.42 3.15
N SER A 51 -1.58 -30.09 2.57
CA SER A 51 -2.13 -29.72 1.27
C SER A 51 -3.29 -28.73 1.38
N MET A 52 -3.76 -28.41 2.59
CA MET A 52 -4.83 -27.42 2.77
C MET A 52 -4.38 -26.06 2.24
N GLU A 53 -5.28 -25.37 1.55
CA GLU A 53 -5.08 -24.01 1.02
C GLU A 53 -3.87 -23.85 0.08
N GLY A 54 -3.28 -24.95 -0.41
CA GLY A 54 -2.13 -24.92 -1.32
C GLY A 54 -0.77 -24.77 -0.63
N GLU A 55 -0.67 -24.98 0.68
CA GLU A 55 0.59 -24.85 1.47
C GLU A 55 1.75 -25.68 0.90
N ALA A 56 1.53 -26.95 0.57
CA ALA A 56 2.50 -27.79 -0.12
C ALA A 56 2.94 -27.22 -1.49
N GLY A 57 2.05 -26.52 -2.20
CA GLY A 57 2.33 -25.82 -3.44
C GLY A 57 3.25 -24.61 -3.21
N TYR A 58 2.96 -23.79 -2.21
CA TYR A 58 3.82 -22.66 -1.81
C TYR A 58 5.20 -23.13 -1.37
N PHE A 59 5.27 -24.22 -0.62
CA PHE A 59 6.52 -24.84 -0.22
C PHE A 59 7.34 -25.30 -1.44
N ALA A 60 6.71 -25.98 -2.40
CA ALA A 60 7.39 -26.43 -3.62
C ALA A 60 7.90 -25.24 -4.46
N VAL A 61 7.11 -24.16 -4.57
CA VAL A 61 7.53 -22.93 -5.25
C VAL A 61 8.72 -22.27 -4.53
N ALA A 62 8.72 -22.23 -3.19
CA ALA A 62 9.84 -21.67 -2.43
C ALA A 62 11.15 -22.45 -2.68
N ILE A 63 11.10 -23.78 -2.69
CA ILE A 63 12.26 -24.62 -3.05
C ILE A 63 12.66 -24.40 -4.50
N ALA A 64 11.70 -24.25 -5.42
CA ALA A 64 11.97 -23.94 -6.83
C ALA A 64 12.76 -22.65 -7.02
N LEU A 65 12.42 -21.60 -6.28
CA LEU A 65 13.15 -20.33 -6.33
C LEU A 65 14.59 -20.45 -5.81
N ILE A 66 14.80 -21.20 -4.72
CA ILE A 66 16.15 -21.45 -4.17
C ILE A 66 17.00 -22.24 -5.17
N VAL A 67 16.45 -23.31 -5.74
CA VAL A 67 17.17 -24.13 -6.73
C VAL A 67 17.49 -23.32 -7.98
N ALA A 68 16.55 -22.50 -8.48
CA ALA A 68 16.81 -21.61 -9.61
C ALA A 68 17.94 -20.60 -9.30
N LEU A 69 17.98 -20.05 -8.09
CA LEU A 69 19.05 -19.13 -7.67
C LEU A 69 20.44 -19.77 -7.70
N ILE A 70 20.54 -21.09 -7.55
CA ILE A 70 21.81 -21.83 -7.59
C ILE A 70 22.12 -22.32 -9.01
N VAL A 71 21.13 -22.89 -9.70
CA VAL A 71 21.30 -23.50 -11.03
C VAL A 71 21.58 -22.44 -12.09
N THR A 72 20.91 -21.29 -12.05
CA THR A 72 21.10 -20.22 -13.05
C THR A 72 22.52 -19.65 -13.06
N PRO A 73 23.13 -19.25 -11.93
CA PRO A 73 24.51 -18.79 -11.96
C PRO A 73 25.48 -19.92 -12.29
N THR A 74 25.22 -21.14 -11.83
CA THR A 74 26.07 -22.32 -12.14
C THR A 74 26.08 -22.61 -13.64
N SER A 75 24.94 -22.56 -14.32
CA SER A 75 24.85 -22.80 -15.77
C SER A 75 25.58 -21.73 -16.58
N ILE A 76 25.46 -20.45 -16.18
CA ILE A 76 26.17 -19.32 -16.79
C ILE A 76 27.68 -19.50 -16.62
N LEU A 77 28.13 -19.79 -15.39
CA LEU A 77 29.54 -19.98 -15.06
C LEU A 77 30.14 -21.17 -15.81
N LEU A 78 29.45 -22.31 -15.85
CA LEU A 78 29.90 -23.51 -16.56
C LEU A 78 30.03 -23.25 -18.06
N THR A 79 29.05 -22.57 -18.65
CA THR A 79 29.06 -22.21 -20.08
C THR A 79 30.20 -21.26 -20.42
N LEU A 80 30.46 -20.25 -19.58
CA LEU A 80 31.55 -19.31 -19.80
C LEU A 80 32.92 -19.94 -19.53
N TYR A 81 33.03 -20.85 -18.55
CA TYR A 81 34.23 -21.64 -18.28
C TYR A 81 34.61 -22.51 -19.49
N TRP A 82 33.65 -23.25 -20.06
CA TRP A 82 33.87 -24.06 -21.26
C TRP A 82 34.27 -23.24 -22.49
N ARG A 83 33.94 -21.94 -22.53
CA ARG A 83 34.38 -21.02 -23.59
C ARG A 83 35.75 -20.35 -23.31
N GLY A 84 36.47 -20.77 -22.28
CA GLY A 84 37.82 -20.31 -21.98
C GLY A 84 37.89 -18.95 -21.29
N VAL A 85 36.81 -18.51 -20.64
CA VAL A 85 36.80 -17.29 -19.83
C VAL A 85 37.56 -17.54 -18.52
N ARG A 86 38.58 -16.71 -18.22
CA ARG A 86 39.41 -16.83 -17.01
C ARG A 86 38.56 -16.67 -15.74
N THR A 87 38.89 -17.47 -14.72
CA THR A 87 38.17 -17.61 -13.44
C THR A 87 37.82 -16.30 -12.75
N ILE A 88 38.68 -15.27 -12.79
CA ILE A 88 38.41 -14.00 -12.10
C ILE A 88 37.29 -13.17 -12.74
N TRP A 89 37.14 -13.25 -14.07
CA TRP A 89 36.05 -12.56 -14.79
C TRP A 89 34.71 -13.27 -14.59
N LEU A 90 34.74 -14.58 -14.36
CA LEU A 90 33.57 -15.37 -13.97
C LEU A 90 33.05 -14.95 -12.58
N PHE A 91 33.93 -14.77 -11.60
CA PHE A 91 33.55 -14.28 -10.27
C PHE A 91 32.98 -12.87 -10.29
N ILE A 92 33.58 -11.95 -11.06
CA ILE A 92 33.05 -10.59 -11.23
C ILE A 92 31.65 -10.63 -11.89
N GLY A 93 31.48 -11.49 -12.92
CA GLY A 93 30.19 -11.70 -13.57
C GLY A 93 29.12 -12.27 -12.62
N LEU A 94 29.49 -13.24 -11.78
CA LEU A 94 28.60 -13.82 -10.76
C LEU A 94 28.13 -12.75 -9.78
N ILE A 95 29.05 -11.97 -9.22
CA ILE A 95 28.73 -10.89 -8.27
C ILE A 95 27.79 -9.88 -8.93
N ALA A 96 28.08 -9.48 -10.18
CA ALA A 96 27.22 -8.55 -10.93
C ALA A 96 25.80 -9.11 -11.15
N VAL A 97 25.66 -10.40 -11.48
CA VAL A 97 24.34 -11.04 -11.63
C VAL A 97 23.59 -11.08 -10.29
N CYS A 98 24.24 -11.50 -9.21
CA CYS A 98 23.62 -11.55 -7.89
C CYS A 98 23.16 -10.16 -7.43
N LEU A 99 23.99 -9.13 -7.60
CA LEU A 99 23.63 -7.74 -7.30
C LEU A 99 22.48 -7.24 -8.16
N SER A 100 22.44 -7.62 -9.44
CA SER A 100 21.35 -7.23 -10.35
C SER A 100 20.01 -7.85 -9.93
N ILE A 101 20.01 -9.14 -9.59
CA ILE A 101 18.81 -9.83 -9.06
C ILE A 101 18.34 -9.15 -7.78
N PHE A 102 19.26 -8.90 -6.84
CA PHE A 102 18.92 -8.22 -5.59
C PHE A 102 18.32 -6.83 -5.84
N ALA A 103 18.93 -6.03 -6.73
CA ALA A 103 18.43 -4.71 -7.07
C ALA A 103 17.03 -4.76 -7.70
N ILE A 104 16.78 -5.70 -8.62
CA ILE A 104 15.46 -5.88 -9.26
C ILE A 104 14.42 -6.30 -8.22
N THR A 105 14.73 -7.27 -7.37
CA THR A 105 13.81 -7.72 -6.31
C THR A 105 13.53 -6.61 -5.31
N ALA A 106 14.55 -5.87 -4.86
CA ALA A 106 14.38 -4.75 -3.94
C ALA A 106 13.55 -3.62 -4.56
N ALA A 107 13.78 -3.28 -5.83
CA ALA A 107 12.99 -2.28 -6.55
C ALA A 107 11.53 -2.74 -6.74
N GLY A 108 11.30 -4.00 -7.13
CA GLY A 108 9.98 -4.57 -7.27
C GLY A 108 9.21 -4.60 -5.95
N PHE A 109 9.86 -5.00 -4.87
CA PHE A 109 9.29 -4.97 -3.53
C PHE A 109 8.97 -3.55 -3.07
N GLY A 110 9.89 -2.59 -3.30
CA GLY A 110 9.65 -1.18 -3.00
C GLY A 110 8.44 -0.62 -3.73
N LEU A 111 8.32 -0.88 -5.04
CA LEU A 111 7.16 -0.46 -5.85
C LEU A 111 5.85 -1.10 -5.40
N TRP A 112 5.88 -2.39 -5.03
CA TRP A 112 4.72 -3.08 -4.48
C TRP A 112 4.32 -2.49 -3.12
N TYR A 113 5.28 -2.26 -2.24
CA TYR A 113 5.06 -1.73 -0.89
C TYR A 113 4.45 -0.32 -0.92
N VAL A 114 4.96 0.59 -1.77
CA VAL A 114 4.40 1.95 -1.87
C VAL A 114 3.00 1.99 -2.48
N ARG A 115 2.61 0.95 -3.23
CA ARG A 115 1.26 0.80 -3.80
C ARG A 115 0.27 0.15 -2.85
N GLN A 116 0.71 -0.40 -1.72
CA GLN A 116 -0.20 -1.01 -0.76
C GLN A 116 -1.15 0.06 -0.19
N PRO A 117 -2.48 -0.16 -0.26
CA PRO A 117 -3.42 0.72 0.40
C PRO A 117 -3.15 0.64 1.91
N HIS A 118 -2.89 1.78 2.53
CA HIS A 118 -2.66 1.85 3.97
C HIS A 118 -4.01 1.78 4.68
N ILE A 119 -4.62 0.60 4.65
CA ILE A 119 -5.93 0.33 5.25
C ILE A 119 -5.86 0.40 6.77
N LEU A 120 -6.91 0.93 7.39
CA LEU A 120 -6.94 1.15 8.84
C LEU A 120 -7.09 -0.17 9.61
N ASN A 121 -7.97 -1.06 9.13
CA ASN A 121 -8.16 -2.40 9.68
C ASN A 121 -8.07 -3.45 8.57
N ALA A 122 -6.94 -4.18 8.52
CA ALA A 122 -6.73 -5.22 7.52
C ALA A 122 -7.42 -6.55 7.86
N ASN A 123 -7.72 -6.78 9.14
CA ASN A 123 -8.07 -8.09 9.69
C ASN A 123 -9.49 -8.13 10.27
N GLY A 124 -10.36 -7.21 9.86
CA GLY A 124 -11.72 -7.10 10.39
C GLY A 124 -12.56 -6.06 9.65
N PRO A 125 -13.78 -5.79 10.12
CA PRO A 125 -14.65 -4.80 9.50
C PRO A 125 -14.02 -3.40 9.54
N THR A 126 -14.35 -2.60 8.53
CA THR A 126 -13.93 -1.20 8.44
C THR A 126 -14.48 -0.43 9.66
N PRO A 127 -13.62 0.24 10.45
CA PRO A 127 -14.09 1.10 11.53
C PRO A 127 -14.97 2.23 10.99
N THR A 128 -15.97 2.65 11.74
CA THR A 128 -16.82 3.78 11.39
C THR A 128 -16.52 4.98 12.28
N LEU A 129 -16.65 6.16 11.71
CA LEU A 129 -16.73 7.41 12.45
C LEU A 129 -18.21 7.73 12.64
N GLU A 130 -18.70 7.52 13.85
CA GLU A 130 -20.01 8.00 14.25
C GLU A 130 -19.90 9.50 14.51
N PHE A 131 -20.79 10.29 13.91
CA PHE A 131 -20.81 11.73 14.06
C PHE A 131 -22.21 12.22 14.38
N GLU A 132 -22.26 13.36 15.08
CA GLU A 132 -23.46 14.13 15.27
C GLU A 132 -23.21 15.56 14.82
N VAL A 133 -24.20 16.12 14.14
CA VAL A 133 -24.20 17.51 13.69
C VAL A 133 -25.29 18.28 14.44
N LYS A 134 -24.88 19.35 15.08
CA LYS A 134 -25.76 20.31 15.73
C LYS A 134 -25.92 21.54 14.82
N PRO A 135 -27.15 21.93 14.47
CA PRO A 135 -27.40 23.15 13.71
C PRO A 135 -27.07 24.40 14.55
N PRO A 136 -26.82 25.56 13.89
CA PRO A 136 -26.66 26.84 14.57
C PRO A 136 -27.86 27.16 15.47
N ASP A 137 -27.64 27.95 16.52
CA ASP A 137 -28.70 28.34 17.44
C ASP A 137 -29.82 29.07 16.68
N GLY A 138 -31.07 28.64 16.91
CA GLY A 138 -32.25 29.15 16.22
C GLY A 138 -32.57 28.47 14.87
N GLN A 139 -31.74 27.55 14.38
CA GLN A 139 -32.05 26.72 13.20
C GLN A 139 -32.50 25.32 13.60
N SER A 140 -33.45 24.77 12.83
CA SER A 140 -33.93 23.40 13.04
C SER A 140 -32.97 22.37 12.43
N VAL A 141 -33.06 21.13 12.92
CA VAL A 141 -32.34 19.97 12.38
C VAL A 141 -32.73 19.70 10.91
N GLN A 142 -33.93 20.13 10.49
CA GLN A 142 -34.37 20.03 9.09
C GLN A 142 -33.49 20.82 8.12
N SER A 143 -32.72 21.82 8.61
CA SER A 143 -31.71 22.51 7.78
C SER A 143 -30.62 21.58 7.23
N LEU A 144 -30.48 20.39 7.83
CA LEU A 144 -29.57 19.33 7.41
C LEU A 144 -30.20 18.32 6.46
N ALA A 145 -31.50 18.42 6.12
CA ALA A 145 -32.24 17.39 5.37
C ALA A 145 -31.52 16.97 4.08
N ASP A 146 -31.14 17.96 3.26
CA ASP A 146 -30.50 17.80 1.96
C ASP A 146 -28.95 17.92 2.03
N VAL A 147 -28.37 17.86 3.22
CA VAL A 147 -26.93 17.99 3.42
C VAL A 147 -26.28 16.63 3.27
N GLU A 148 -25.24 16.55 2.45
CA GLU A 148 -24.48 15.32 2.25
C GLU A 148 -23.20 15.37 3.09
N PRO A 149 -23.01 14.45 4.05
CA PRO A 149 -21.78 14.34 4.80
C PRO A 149 -20.77 13.55 3.96
N GLU A 150 -19.53 14.02 3.93
CA GLU A 150 -18.43 13.35 3.25
C GLU A 150 -17.19 13.35 4.12
N LEU A 151 -16.32 12.37 3.90
CA LEU A 151 -14.99 12.32 4.49
C LEU A 151 -13.94 12.38 3.39
N ASP A 152 -13.16 13.45 3.41
CA ASP A 152 -12.05 13.67 2.52
C ASP A 152 -10.71 13.41 3.23
N THR A 153 -9.77 12.78 2.54
CA THR A 153 -8.47 12.38 3.08
C THR A 153 -7.36 12.62 2.06
N ASP A 154 -6.11 12.50 2.46
CA ASP A 154 -4.97 12.55 1.52
C ASP A 154 -4.81 11.26 0.69
N ARG A 155 -5.60 10.21 0.98
CA ARG A 155 -5.42 8.87 0.42
C ARG A 155 -6.57 8.40 -0.48
N ASN A 156 -7.74 8.99 -0.35
CA ASN A 156 -8.90 8.64 -1.15
C ASN A 156 -8.85 9.39 -2.49
N PRO A 157 -9.03 8.69 -3.63
CA PRO A 157 -9.12 9.35 -4.93
C PRO A 157 -10.43 10.15 -5.11
N MET A 158 -11.45 9.84 -4.30
CA MET A 158 -12.74 10.54 -4.23
C MET A 158 -13.22 10.60 -2.77
N PRO A 159 -13.96 11.65 -2.35
CA PRO A 159 -14.55 11.74 -1.02
C PRO A 159 -15.35 10.48 -0.66
N MET A 160 -15.20 10.00 0.57
CA MET A 160 -16.00 8.88 1.06
C MET A 160 -17.37 9.40 1.52
N PRO A 161 -18.49 8.86 1.01
CA PRO A 161 -19.82 9.30 1.41
C PRO A 161 -20.11 8.88 2.85
N GLY A 162 -20.72 9.78 3.61
CA GLY A 162 -21.33 9.49 4.90
C GLY A 162 -22.82 9.22 4.75
N TYR A 163 -23.38 8.57 5.77
CA TYR A 163 -24.78 8.17 5.81
C TYR A 163 -25.44 8.72 7.08
N TRP A 164 -26.62 9.30 6.92
CA TRP A 164 -27.44 9.71 8.06
C TRP A 164 -28.16 8.51 8.65
N HIS A 165 -28.25 8.45 9.98
CA HIS A 165 -29.11 7.49 10.65
C HIS A 165 -30.58 7.84 10.39
N THR A 166 -31.39 6.84 10.04
CA THR A 166 -32.84 6.98 9.86
C THR A 166 -33.61 6.95 11.16
N ASP A 167 -33.00 6.36 12.20
CA ASP A 167 -33.68 6.01 13.46
C ASP A 167 -33.41 7.04 14.57
N ALA A 168 -32.81 8.17 14.21
CA ALA A 168 -32.47 9.22 15.17
C ALA A 168 -33.75 9.78 15.82
N ALA A 169 -33.76 9.89 17.15
CA ALA A 169 -34.89 10.44 17.89
C ALA A 169 -35.21 11.86 17.40
N GLU A 170 -36.44 12.08 16.92
CA GLU A 170 -36.94 13.32 16.31
C GLU A 170 -36.69 14.59 17.16
N ASN A 171 -36.47 14.45 18.47
CA ASN A 171 -36.36 15.55 19.43
C ASN A 171 -34.95 15.79 20.00
N SER A 172 -33.90 15.18 19.44
CA SER A 172 -32.53 15.30 19.99
C SER A 172 -31.85 16.65 19.71
N GLY A 173 -32.40 17.47 18.80
CA GLY A 173 -31.77 18.74 18.38
C GLY A 173 -30.47 18.57 17.59
N VAL A 174 -30.12 17.34 17.22
CA VAL A 174 -28.93 16.98 16.45
C VAL A 174 -29.30 15.95 15.38
N ARG A 175 -28.50 15.85 14.31
CA ARG A 175 -28.60 14.78 13.33
C ARG A 175 -27.40 13.87 13.43
N ALA A 176 -27.63 12.58 13.66
CA ALA A 176 -26.57 11.58 13.76
C ALA A 176 -26.36 10.85 12.43
N GLY A 177 -25.13 10.43 12.18
CA GLY A 177 -24.76 9.63 11.02
C GLY A 177 -23.41 8.95 11.22
N TYR A 178 -22.97 8.23 10.21
CA TYR A 178 -21.69 7.54 10.20
C TYR A 178 -20.98 7.66 8.86
N VAL A 179 -19.66 7.58 8.88
CA VAL A 179 -18.82 7.49 7.67
C VAL A 179 -17.71 6.48 7.91
N GLU A 180 -17.38 5.69 6.91
CA GLU A 180 -16.34 4.68 7.04
C GLU A 180 -14.93 5.30 7.13
N LEU A 181 -14.11 4.76 8.03
CA LEU A 181 -12.70 5.11 8.18
C LEU A 181 -11.83 4.04 7.52
N TYR A 182 -11.77 4.07 6.19
CA TYR A 182 -11.05 3.05 5.43
C TYR A 182 -9.52 3.19 5.54
N PHE A 183 -9.00 4.42 5.48
CA PHE A 183 -7.55 4.67 5.42
C PHE A 183 -6.91 5.05 6.76
N ARG A 184 -5.68 4.56 6.95
CA ARG A 184 -4.77 4.93 8.05
C ARG A 184 -4.02 6.23 7.71
N THR A 185 -4.60 7.36 8.09
CA THR A 185 -4.02 8.71 7.87
C THR A 185 -4.45 9.68 8.96
N SER A 186 -3.67 10.71 9.30
CA SER A 186 -4.16 11.76 10.21
C SER A 186 -4.84 12.92 9.49
N GLN A 187 -4.72 13.00 8.16
CA GLN A 187 -5.32 14.06 7.35
C GLN A 187 -6.74 13.63 6.98
N ARG A 188 -7.70 14.07 7.81
CA ARG A 188 -9.12 13.75 7.64
C ARG A 188 -9.94 15.03 7.75
N HIS A 189 -10.63 15.37 6.68
CA HIS A 189 -11.53 16.50 6.60
C HIS A 189 -12.95 15.97 6.46
N PHE A 190 -13.77 16.18 7.47
CA PHE A 190 -15.19 15.92 7.38
C PHE A 190 -15.86 17.14 6.74
N VAL A 191 -16.63 16.92 5.68
CA VAL A 191 -17.25 17.98 4.89
C VAL A 191 -18.75 17.81 4.94
N LEU A 192 -19.46 18.88 5.28
CA LEU A 192 -20.90 18.96 5.09
C LEU A 192 -21.15 19.73 3.79
N LYS A 193 -21.63 19.02 2.79
CA LYS A 193 -21.99 19.55 1.47
C LYS A 193 -23.38 20.15 1.51
N PHE A 194 -23.47 21.45 1.27
CA PHE A 194 -24.77 22.13 1.23
C PHE A 194 -25.14 22.47 -0.22
N PRO A 195 -26.24 21.92 -0.75
CA PRO A 195 -26.67 22.25 -2.11
C PRO A 195 -26.86 23.76 -2.30
N GLY A 196 -26.10 24.34 -3.22
CA GLY A 196 -26.17 25.77 -3.57
C GLY A 196 -25.73 26.74 -2.46
N ARG A 197 -25.13 26.25 -1.37
CA ARG A 197 -24.59 27.07 -0.27
C ARG A 197 -23.12 26.71 -0.03
N GLU A 198 -22.51 27.39 0.94
CA GLU A 198 -21.13 27.15 1.29
C GLU A 198 -20.98 25.88 2.14
N ASP A 199 -20.07 25.01 1.74
CA ASP A 199 -19.71 23.80 2.45
C ASP A 199 -19.02 24.12 3.78
N ARG A 200 -19.21 23.26 4.78
CA ARG A 200 -18.53 23.37 6.07
C ARG A 200 -17.50 22.26 6.20
N ILE A 201 -16.24 22.63 6.42
CA ILE A 201 -15.13 21.69 6.50
C ILE A 201 -14.59 21.66 7.92
N PHE A 202 -14.50 20.46 8.48
CA PHE A 202 -14.03 20.17 9.83
C PHE A 202 -12.80 19.29 9.75
N ARG A 203 -11.70 19.71 10.35
CA ARG A 203 -10.49 18.90 10.45
C ARG A 203 -10.59 17.99 11.67
N LEU A 204 -10.72 16.69 11.42
CA LEU A 204 -10.83 15.71 12.49
C LEU A 204 -9.48 15.54 13.19
N GLN A 205 -9.46 15.77 14.50
CA GLN A 205 -8.28 15.59 15.34
C GLN A 205 -8.15 14.12 15.73
N LEU A 206 -7.92 13.26 14.74
CA LEU A 206 -7.70 11.84 14.92
C LEU A 206 -6.29 11.48 14.43
N PRO A 207 -5.52 10.66 15.19
CA PRO A 207 -4.23 10.18 14.74
C PRO A 207 -4.40 9.24 13.54
N ALA A 208 -3.29 8.88 12.90
CA ALA A 208 -3.33 7.96 11.77
C ALA A 208 -4.07 6.65 12.08
N ASN A 209 -3.88 6.12 13.28
CA ASN A 209 -4.63 4.98 13.82
C ASN A 209 -5.44 5.41 15.07
N PRO A 210 -6.76 5.65 14.94
CA PRO A 210 -7.62 6.02 16.06
C PRO A 210 -8.30 4.81 16.74
N MET A 211 -7.78 3.59 16.61
CA MET A 211 -8.38 2.34 17.15
C MET A 211 -8.16 2.14 18.67
N SER A 212 -7.93 3.20 19.44
CA SER A 212 -7.82 3.08 20.90
C SER A 212 -9.12 3.46 21.57
N THR A 213 -9.38 2.86 22.74
CA THR A 213 -10.65 3.02 23.48
C THR A 213 -11.00 4.47 23.79
N ARG A 214 -10.02 5.36 23.95
CA ARG A 214 -10.24 6.81 24.16
C ARG A 214 -11.02 7.48 23.03
N TYR A 215 -10.96 6.95 21.80
CA TYR A 215 -11.66 7.51 20.65
C TYR A 215 -13.07 6.95 20.49
N ARG A 216 -13.48 5.97 21.31
CA ARG A 216 -14.87 5.49 21.38
C ARG A 216 -15.79 6.42 22.17
N THR A 217 -15.21 7.36 22.92
CA THR A 217 -15.96 8.40 23.61
C THR A 217 -16.20 9.57 22.66
N TRP A 218 -17.37 10.21 22.78
CA TRP A 218 -17.67 11.44 22.04
C TRP A 218 -16.62 12.51 22.32
N SER A 219 -16.14 13.13 21.25
CA SER A 219 -15.34 14.36 21.34
C SER A 219 -16.19 15.55 21.78
N ASP A 220 -15.52 16.62 22.20
CA ASP A 220 -16.15 17.92 22.39
C ASP A 220 -16.74 18.44 21.08
N TRP A 221 -17.75 19.31 21.18
CA TRP A 221 -18.33 19.99 20.04
C TRP A 221 -17.31 20.92 19.37
N LYS A 222 -17.16 20.77 18.05
CA LYS A 222 -16.21 21.54 17.23
C LYS A 222 -16.94 22.33 16.17
N LYS A 223 -16.50 23.57 15.97
CA LYS A 223 -16.93 24.44 14.87
C LYS A 223 -16.17 24.08 13.58
N PRO A 224 -16.67 24.47 12.40
CA PRO A 224 -15.93 24.30 11.16
C PRO A 224 -14.60 25.05 11.22
N ASP A 225 -13.55 24.42 10.69
CA ASP A 225 -12.25 25.06 10.51
C ASP A 225 -12.26 25.96 9.26
N PHE A 226 -13.00 25.53 8.23
CA PHE A 226 -13.11 26.25 6.96
C PHE A 226 -14.53 26.21 6.39
N VAL A 227 -14.78 27.17 5.52
CA VAL A 227 -15.98 27.30 4.71
C VAL A 227 -15.54 27.35 3.24
N ALA A 228 -16.16 26.53 2.39
CA ALA A 228 -15.82 26.47 0.97
C ALA A 228 -17.01 26.83 0.11
N LYS A 229 -16.78 27.69 -0.87
CA LYS A 229 -17.77 28.08 -1.88
C LYS A 229 -17.31 27.56 -3.23
N ALA A 230 -18.27 27.13 -4.07
CA ALA A 230 -17.95 26.59 -5.38
C ALA A 230 -17.10 27.59 -6.20
N GLY A 231 -15.92 27.15 -6.64
CA GLY A 231 -14.99 27.96 -7.43
C GLY A 231 -14.10 28.92 -6.64
N GLU A 232 -14.18 28.94 -5.30
CA GLU A 232 -13.37 29.80 -4.44
C GLU A 232 -12.49 28.98 -3.49
N GLN A 233 -11.36 29.54 -3.07
CA GLN A 233 -10.47 28.91 -2.10
C GLN A 233 -11.17 28.85 -0.72
N PRO A 234 -11.08 27.73 0.02
CA PRO A 234 -11.64 27.65 1.36
C PRO A 234 -11.11 28.76 2.28
N SER A 235 -12.01 29.40 3.02
CA SER A 235 -11.71 30.51 3.93
C SER A 235 -12.15 30.17 5.35
N ARG A 236 -11.72 30.96 6.34
CA ARG A 236 -12.17 30.75 7.72
C ARG A 236 -13.60 31.28 7.91
N PRO A 237 -14.45 30.61 8.70
CA PRO A 237 -15.75 31.14 9.03
C PRO A 237 -15.62 32.51 9.71
N SER A 238 -16.37 33.51 9.24
CA SER A 238 -16.39 34.87 9.79
C SER A 238 -17.51 35.08 10.82
N GLY A 239 -18.41 34.11 10.99
CA GLY A 239 -19.58 34.17 11.87
C GLY A 239 -19.42 33.42 13.20
N GLY A 240 -20.13 33.89 14.24
CA GLY A 240 -20.13 33.27 15.58
C GLY A 240 -21.11 32.09 15.74
N ASN A 241 -22.18 32.06 14.93
CA ASN A 241 -23.25 31.07 14.96
C ASN A 241 -23.10 30.09 13.78
N GLU A 242 -22.46 28.95 14.03
CA GLU A 242 -22.07 27.97 13.00
C GLU A 242 -22.49 26.56 13.42
N TYR A 243 -22.58 25.66 12.43
CA TYR A 243 -22.78 24.23 12.66
C TYR A 243 -21.67 23.69 13.56
N GLN A 244 -22.00 22.74 14.41
CA GLN A 244 -21.03 22.06 15.25
C GLN A 244 -21.07 20.56 15.00
N ILE A 245 -19.92 19.91 15.06
CA ILE A 245 -19.84 18.46 15.02
C ILE A 245 -19.21 17.91 16.29
N ARG A 246 -19.65 16.73 16.69
CA ARG A 246 -18.88 15.85 17.57
C ARG A 246 -18.84 14.48 16.93
N TYR A 247 -17.81 13.72 17.25
CA TYR A 247 -17.58 12.42 16.66
C TYR A 247 -16.91 11.46 17.63
N LYS A 248 -17.09 10.18 17.38
CA LYS A 248 -16.39 9.06 18.02
C LYS A 248 -16.09 7.99 16.96
N VAL A 249 -15.16 7.10 17.26
CA VAL A 249 -14.84 5.95 16.42
C VAL A 249 -15.56 4.73 16.99
N ASP A 250 -16.30 4.04 16.14
CA ASP A 250 -16.85 2.73 16.46
C ASP A 250 -16.13 1.64 15.65
N TYR A 251 -15.87 0.54 16.33
CA TYR A 251 -15.23 -0.64 15.75
C TYR A 251 -15.56 -1.86 16.59
N GLN A 252 -15.85 -2.96 15.91
CA GLN A 252 -16.05 -4.25 16.56
C GLN A 252 -14.71 -4.76 17.11
N GLU A 253 -14.68 -5.14 18.39
CA GLU A 253 -13.56 -5.90 18.95
C GLU A 253 -13.68 -7.36 18.50
N ARG A 254 -12.55 -7.98 18.20
CA ARG A 254 -12.50 -9.40 17.86
C ARG A 254 -12.73 -10.27 19.08
#